data_AF-A0A522DES7-F1
#
_entry.id   AF-A0A522DES7-F1
#
_cell.length_a   1.000
_cell.length_b   1.000
_cell.length_c   1.000
_cell.angle_alpha   90.00
_cell.angle_beta   90.00
_cell.angle_gamma   90.00
#
_symmetry.space_group_name_H-M   'P 1'
#
loop_
_entity.id
_entity.type
_entity.pdbx_description
1 polymer ?
#
loop_
_entity_poly.entity_id
_entity_poly.type
_entity_poly.pdbx_seq_one_letter_code
_entity_poly.pdbx_strand_id
1 'polypeptide(L)'
;MKLSIIIMLSFLINIAAAQNNPLGIFQANSDIGNPKKEGSAVYNQTDQSYNLKGGGYNIWFERDEFHYLFNKIKGDFILTANFEFIGKGTEAHRKTGWMIRESTNEKASHISATLHGDGLTVLQWRGMSGVAMRDPQDEIFATDSNI
;
A
#
# COMPACT_ATOMS: atom_id res chain seq x y z
N MET A 1 45.51 27.01 -2.11
CA MET A 1 44.84 25.89 -2.83
C MET A 1 44.40 24.74 -1.93
N LYS A 2 45.26 24.16 -1.08
CA LYS A 2 44.87 23.02 -0.22
C LYS A 2 43.84 23.37 0.88
N LEU A 3 43.85 24.59 1.41
CA LEU A 3 42.91 25.02 2.46
C LEU A 3 41.50 25.34 1.92
N SER A 4 41.39 25.85 0.69
CA SER A 4 40.11 26.16 0.04
C SER A 4 39.31 24.90 -0.35
N ILE A 5 40.00 23.79 -0.64
CA ILE A 5 39.35 22.50 -0.96
C ILE A 5 38.70 21.89 0.29
N ILE A 6 39.29 22.07 1.48
CA ILE A 6 38.77 21.51 2.74
C ILE A 6 37.49 22.25 3.18
N ILE A 7 37.39 23.57 2.92
CA ILE A 7 36.19 24.38 3.22
C ILE A 7 35.04 24.05 2.25
N MET A 8 35.36 23.76 0.98
CA MET A 8 34.37 23.34 -0.02
C MET A 8 33.85 21.92 0.22
N LEU A 9 34.69 21.03 0.75
CA LEU A 9 34.29 19.67 1.14
C LEU A 9 33.44 19.65 2.43
N SER A 10 33.65 20.58 3.37
CA SER A 10 32.85 20.70 4.60
C SER A 10 31.49 21.37 4.39
N PHE A 11 31.31 22.15 3.32
CA PHE A 11 30.00 22.68 2.91
C PHE A 11 29.13 21.65 2.17
N LEU A 12 29.73 20.65 1.52
CA LEU A 12 29.00 19.56 0.85
C LEU A 12 28.42 18.52 1.81
N ILE A 13 28.87 18.49 3.07
CA ILE A 13 28.45 17.51 4.08
C ILE A 13 27.21 17.99 4.88
N ASN A 14 26.87 19.29 4.83
CA ASN A 14 25.77 19.86 5.63
C ASN A 14 24.43 20.03 4.88
N ILE A 15 24.32 19.57 3.63
CA ILE A 15 23.05 19.59 2.86
C ILE A 15 22.42 18.19 2.79
N ALA A 16 22.80 17.29 3.70
CA ALA A 16 21.90 16.23 4.12
C ALA A 16 20.82 16.87 5.01
N ALA A 17 19.98 17.73 4.41
CA ALA A 17 18.71 18.07 5.02
C ALA A 17 18.07 16.74 5.41
N ALA A 18 17.81 16.56 6.72
CA ALA A 18 16.99 15.47 7.19
C ALA A 18 15.74 15.47 6.30
N GLN A 19 15.65 14.49 5.39
CA GLN A 19 14.52 14.40 4.49
C GLN A 19 13.33 14.14 5.40
N ASN A 20 12.54 15.18 5.66
CA ASN A 20 11.16 15.02 6.09
C ASN A 20 10.50 14.19 5.00
N ASN A 21 10.49 12.87 5.16
CA ASN A 21 9.82 11.99 4.21
C ASN A 21 8.33 12.35 4.31
N PRO A 22 7.71 12.93 3.26
CA PRO A 22 6.29 13.28 3.30
C PRO A 22 5.39 12.05 3.46
N LEU A 23 5.94 10.85 3.29
CA LEU A 23 5.28 9.56 3.44
C LEU A 23 5.68 8.80 4.71
N GLY A 24 6.39 9.43 5.65
CA GLY A 24 6.79 8.81 6.92
C GLY A 24 7.68 7.57 6.72
N ILE A 25 7.19 6.38 7.10
CA ILE A 25 7.91 5.10 6.94
C ILE A 25 7.80 4.48 5.53
N PHE A 26 6.95 5.02 4.67
CA PHE A 26 6.74 4.49 3.32
C PHE A 26 7.63 5.19 2.29
N GLN A 27 8.05 4.45 1.27
CA GLN A 27 8.98 4.90 0.24
C GLN A 27 8.25 5.42 -1.00
N ALA A 28 7.04 4.93 -1.26
CA ALA A 28 6.27 5.30 -2.44
C ALA A 28 4.76 5.28 -2.17
N ASN A 29 4.03 6.06 -2.96
CA ASN A 29 2.62 5.83 -3.21
C ASN A 29 2.33 5.93 -4.70
N SER A 30 1.27 5.29 -5.16
CA SER A 30 0.81 5.38 -6.55
C SER A 30 -0.63 4.94 -6.68
N ASP A 31 -1.32 5.49 -7.68
CA ASP A 31 -2.56 4.91 -8.15
C ASP A 31 -2.30 3.68 -9.05
N ILE A 32 -2.96 2.58 -8.73
CA ILE A 32 -2.93 1.32 -9.46
C ILE A 32 -4.11 1.30 -10.44
N GLY A 33 -3.89 0.88 -11.68
CA GLY A 33 -4.97 0.69 -12.68
C GLY A 33 -5.57 1.95 -13.28
N ASN A 34 -5.00 3.14 -13.01
CA ASN A 34 -5.48 4.44 -13.50
C ASN A 34 -6.94 4.73 -13.09
N PRO A 35 -7.24 4.82 -11.79
CA PRO A 35 -8.58 5.14 -11.30
C PRO A 35 -9.03 6.51 -11.82
N LYS A 36 -10.33 6.63 -12.12
CA LYS A 36 -10.91 7.91 -12.57
C LYS A 36 -10.73 9.06 -11.57
N LYS A 37 -10.66 8.73 -10.28
CA LYS A 37 -10.38 9.69 -9.21
C LYS A 37 -8.99 9.38 -8.67
N GLU A 38 -8.08 10.33 -8.80
CA GLU A 38 -6.74 10.21 -8.25
C GLU A 38 -6.78 10.09 -6.72
N GLY A 39 -5.91 9.23 -6.21
CA GLY A 39 -5.72 9.04 -4.79
C GLY A 39 -4.67 9.96 -4.18
N SER A 40 -4.53 9.90 -2.86
CA SER A 40 -3.44 10.58 -2.17
C SER A 40 -3.12 9.95 -0.82
N ALA A 41 -1.90 10.18 -0.34
CA ALA A 41 -1.45 9.81 0.99
C ALA A 41 -0.82 11.01 1.68
N VAL A 42 -1.27 11.30 2.90
CA VAL A 42 -0.72 12.37 3.75
C VAL A 42 -0.32 11.79 5.10
N TYR A 43 0.96 11.91 5.44
CA TYR A 43 1.49 11.51 6.74
C TYR A 43 1.39 12.66 7.74
N ASN A 44 0.83 12.40 8.92
CA ASN A 44 0.84 13.33 10.05
C ASN A 44 1.96 12.94 11.02
N GLN A 45 2.98 13.79 11.13
CA GLN A 45 4.12 13.53 12.02
C GLN A 45 3.77 13.59 13.51
N THR A 46 2.68 14.28 13.88
CA THR A 46 2.32 14.53 15.28
C THR A 46 1.79 13.28 15.96
N ASP A 47 0.91 12.55 15.27
CA ASP A 47 0.24 11.34 15.77
C ASP A 47 0.68 10.08 15.03
N GLN A 48 1.61 10.22 14.07
CA GLN A 48 2.13 9.15 13.22
C GLN A 48 1.06 8.42 12.39
N SER A 49 -0.05 9.12 12.06
CA SER A 49 -1.14 8.58 11.27
C SER A 49 -0.99 8.85 9.77
N TYR A 50 -1.71 8.07 8.97
CA TYR A 50 -1.80 8.24 7.52
C TYR A 50 -3.24 8.51 7.11
N ASN A 51 -3.47 9.63 6.43
CA ASN A 51 -4.72 9.91 5.75
C ASN A 51 -4.60 9.48 4.29
N LEU A 52 -5.36 8.44 3.92
CA LEU A 52 -5.40 7.92 2.56
C LEU A 52 -6.72 8.31 1.88
N LYS A 53 -6.63 8.81 0.65
CA LYS A 53 -7.75 8.94 -0.27
C LYS A 53 -7.55 7.91 -1.37
N GLY A 54 -8.58 7.10 -1.60
CA GLY A 54 -8.62 6.12 -2.67
C GLY A 54 -9.87 6.27 -3.51
N GLY A 55 -9.79 5.81 -4.75
CA GLY A 55 -10.89 5.67 -5.67
C GLY A 55 -10.55 4.60 -6.70
N GLY A 56 -11.54 4.19 -7.47
CA GLY A 56 -11.36 3.18 -8.50
C GLY A 56 -12.58 2.29 -8.67
N TYR A 57 -12.42 1.30 -9.52
CA TYR A 57 -13.37 0.26 -9.84
C TYR A 57 -13.68 -0.68 -8.66
N ASN A 58 -12.90 -1.74 -8.47
CA ASN A 58 -13.01 -2.68 -7.35
C ASN A 58 -11.68 -3.46 -7.23
N ILE A 59 -11.42 -4.03 -6.06
CA ILE A 59 -10.34 -5.01 -5.83
C ILE A 59 -11.03 -6.37 -5.70
N TRP A 60 -11.47 -6.91 -6.84
CA TRP A 60 -12.28 -8.15 -6.87
C TRP A 60 -12.18 -8.92 -8.19
N PHE A 61 -12.18 -8.21 -9.32
CA PHE A 61 -12.24 -8.84 -10.64
C PHE A 61 -10.82 -9.05 -11.22
N GLU A 62 -10.66 -9.01 -12.53
CA GLU A 62 -9.41 -9.33 -13.23
C GLU A 62 -8.36 -8.20 -13.18
N ARG A 63 -8.76 -7.00 -12.77
CA ARG A 63 -7.89 -5.82 -12.62
C ARG A 63 -8.38 -4.96 -11.47
N ASP A 64 -7.43 -4.27 -10.87
CA ASP A 64 -7.69 -3.41 -9.73
C ASP A 64 -7.48 -1.95 -10.06
N GLU A 65 -8.29 -1.11 -9.43
CA GLU A 65 -8.09 0.33 -9.39
C GLU A 65 -8.17 0.81 -7.94
N PHE A 66 -7.08 1.38 -7.42
CA PHE A 66 -6.99 1.88 -6.04
C PHE A 66 -5.76 2.78 -5.84
N HIS A 67 -5.69 3.47 -4.71
CA HIS A 67 -4.47 4.17 -4.27
C HIS A 67 -3.66 3.29 -3.32
N TYR A 68 -2.35 3.18 -3.53
CA TYR A 68 -1.47 2.32 -2.75
C TYR A 68 -0.31 3.09 -2.15
N LEU A 69 -0.12 3.00 -0.83
CA LEU A 69 1.03 3.53 -0.09
C LEU A 69 1.88 2.34 0.36
N PHE A 70 3.14 2.24 -0.09
CA PHE A 70 3.88 0.98 -0.01
C PHE A 70 5.40 1.10 0.08
N ASN A 71 5.99 0.00 0.56
CA ASN A 71 7.42 -0.31 0.50
C ASN A 71 7.61 -1.57 -0.33
N LYS A 72 8.76 -1.69 -0.99
CA LYS A 72 9.21 -2.99 -1.54
C LYS A 72 9.98 -3.71 -0.46
N ILE A 73 9.49 -4.89 -0.06
CA ILE A 73 10.06 -5.70 1.02
C ILE A 73 10.39 -7.10 0.49
N LYS A 74 11.36 -7.78 1.13
CA LYS A 74 11.78 -9.14 0.80
C LYS A 74 12.15 -9.87 2.10
N GLY A 75 11.89 -11.18 2.14
CA GLY A 75 12.14 -12.03 3.31
C GLY A 75 10.92 -12.13 4.20
N ASP A 76 11.13 -12.60 5.43
CA ASP A 76 10.06 -12.74 6.42
C ASP A 76 9.79 -11.39 7.08
N PHE A 77 8.52 -11.08 7.32
CA PHE A 77 8.12 -9.81 7.91
C PHE A 77 6.82 -9.94 8.70
N ILE A 78 6.60 -8.99 9.61
CA ILE A 78 5.35 -8.80 10.35
C ILE A 78 4.89 -7.37 10.06
N LEU A 79 3.63 -7.22 9.66
CA LEU A 79 3.00 -5.92 9.41
C LEU A 79 1.81 -5.74 10.36
N THR A 80 1.73 -4.59 11.00
CA THR A 80 0.65 -4.23 11.92
C THR A 80 0.22 -2.79 11.69
N ALA A 81 -1.08 -2.56 11.59
CA ALA A 81 -1.67 -1.22 11.54
C ALA A 81 -3.13 -1.29 12.01
N ASN A 82 -3.65 -0.15 12.43
CA ASN A 82 -5.08 0.05 12.65
C ASN A 82 -5.65 0.78 11.44
N PHE A 83 -6.84 0.37 11.01
CA PHE A 83 -7.53 0.96 9.88
C PHE A 83 -8.92 1.43 10.31
N GLU A 84 -9.29 2.63 9.87
CA GLU A 84 -10.64 3.14 10.01
C GLU A 84 -11.05 3.90 8.76
N PHE A 85 -12.37 3.97 8.51
CA PHE A 85 -12.90 4.86 7.50
C PHE A 85 -13.26 6.21 8.12
N ILE A 86 -12.82 7.29 7.47
CA ILE A 86 -13.26 8.63 7.82
C ILE A 86 -14.63 8.87 7.20
N GLY A 87 -15.65 8.96 8.06
CA GLY A 87 -17.04 9.20 7.66
C GLY A 87 -17.75 7.98 7.06
N LYS A 88 -19.08 8.12 6.92
CA LYS A 88 -19.98 7.02 6.52
C LYS A 88 -19.68 6.45 5.12
N GLY A 89 -19.25 7.30 4.18
CA GLY A 89 -19.10 6.91 2.77
C GLY A 89 -20.44 6.59 2.10
N THR A 90 -20.36 6.22 0.82
CA THR A 90 -21.53 5.90 -0.02
C THR A 90 -21.47 4.54 -0.69
N GLU A 91 -20.31 3.87 -0.64
CA GLU A 91 -20.07 2.59 -1.30
C GLU A 91 -19.81 1.51 -0.26
N ALA A 92 -20.63 0.46 -0.25
CA ALA A 92 -20.54 -0.65 0.70
C ALA A 92 -19.25 -1.45 0.53
N HIS A 93 -18.80 -1.62 -0.72
CA HIS A 93 -17.61 -2.39 -1.06
C HIS A 93 -16.33 -1.57 -1.13
N ARG A 94 -16.30 -0.32 -0.62
CA ARG A 94 -15.05 0.42 -0.43
C ARG A 94 -14.17 -0.36 0.55
N LYS A 95 -12.86 -0.41 0.32
CA LYS A 95 -11.93 -1.24 1.10
C LYS A 95 -10.78 -0.40 1.64
N THR A 96 -10.34 -0.73 2.84
CA THR A 96 -9.09 -0.25 3.44
C THR A 96 -8.43 -1.42 4.17
N GLY A 97 -7.11 -1.45 4.24
CA GLY A 97 -6.39 -2.53 4.93
C GLY A 97 -5.01 -2.81 4.36
N TRP A 98 -4.51 -4.00 4.68
CA TRP A 98 -3.23 -4.48 4.18
C TRP A 98 -3.39 -5.16 2.82
N MET A 99 -2.43 -4.92 1.94
CA MET A 99 -2.24 -5.68 0.72
C MET A 99 -0.78 -6.07 0.59
N ILE A 100 -0.54 -7.34 0.28
CA ILE A 100 0.77 -7.85 -0.13
C ILE A 100 0.60 -8.27 -1.59
N ARG A 101 1.29 -7.57 -2.48
CA ARG A 101 1.12 -7.68 -3.94
C ARG A 101 2.46 -7.85 -4.61
N GLU A 102 2.52 -8.73 -5.60
CA GLU A 102 3.74 -9.05 -6.34
C GLU A 102 4.34 -7.83 -7.06
N SER A 103 3.49 -6.96 -7.63
CA SER A 103 3.93 -5.78 -8.38
C SER A 103 2.85 -4.68 -8.44
N THR A 104 3.19 -3.50 -8.91
CA THR A 104 2.22 -2.40 -9.13
C THR A 104 1.39 -2.56 -10.42
N ASN A 105 1.49 -3.69 -11.13
CA ASN A 105 0.63 -3.97 -12.27
C ASN A 105 -0.83 -4.16 -11.81
N GLU A 106 -1.82 -3.61 -12.51
CA GLU A 106 -3.25 -3.68 -12.14
C GLU A 106 -3.82 -5.09 -12.02
N LYS A 107 -3.17 -6.09 -12.64
CA LYS A 107 -3.61 -7.49 -12.64
C LYS A 107 -2.87 -8.38 -11.66
N ALA A 108 -1.83 -7.88 -10.99
CA ALA A 108 -0.90 -8.69 -10.21
C ALA A 108 -1.59 -9.58 -9.17
N SER A 109 -1.00 -10.74 -8.89
CA SER A 109 -1.39 -11.58 -7.76
C SER A 109 -1.18 -10.83 -6.45
N HIS A 110 -2.10 -11.01 -5.50
CA HIS A 110 -2.00 -10.43 -4.17
C HIS A 110 -2.87 -11.17 -3.15
N ILE A 111 -2.54 -10.98 -1.88
CA ILE A 111 -3.42 -11.25 -0.74
C ILE A 111 -3.68 -9.94 -0.02
N SER A 112 -4.88 -9.77 0.51
CA SER A 112 -5.26 -8.57 1.24
C SER A 112 -6.17 -8.90 2.43
N ALA A 113 -5.89 -8.24 3.56
CA ALA A 113 -6.74 -8.23 4.74
C ALA A 113 -7.44 -6.88 4.77
N THR A 114 -8.77 -6.87 4.58
CA THR A 114 -9.51 -5.64 4.32
C THR A 114 -10.72 -5.49 5.23
N LEU A 115 -10.94 -4.25 5.67
CA LEU A 115 -12.22 -3.77 6.16
C LEU A 115 -13.02 -3.17 5.00
N HIS A 116 -14.26 -3.62 4.84
CA HIS A 116 -15.21 -3.09 3.88
C HIS A 116 -16.08 -2.00 4.49
N GLY A 117 -16.67 -1.14 3.65
CA GLY A 117 -17.56 -0.06 4.08
C GLY A 117 -18.84 -0.53 4.77
N ASP A 118 -19.29 -1.76 4.49
CA ASP A 118 -20.40 -2.43 5.15
C ASP A 118 -20.04 -3.11 6.49
N GLY A 119 -18.76 -3.09 6.88
CA GLY A 119 -18.25 -3.69 8.11
C GLY A 119 -17.70 -5.10 7.96
N LEU A 120 -17.76 -5.72 6.77
CA LEU A 120 -17.10 -7.00 6.52
C LEU A 120 -15.58 -6.86 6.70
N THR A 121 -15.00 -7.71 7.55
CA THR A 121 -13.54 -7.87 7.67
C THR A 121 -13.16 -9.23 7.12
N VAL A 122 -12.33 -9.26 6.08
CA VAL A 122 -12.05 -10.49 5.34
C VAL A 122 -10.62 -10.55 4.80
N LEU A 123 -10.10 -11.78 4.69
CA LEU A 123 -8.93 -12.11 3.88
C LEU A 123 -9.40 -12.55 2.50
N GLN A 124 -8.85 -11.91 1.46
CA GLN A 124 -9.17 -12.20 0.07
C GLN A 124 -7.89 -12.20 -0.78
N TRP A 125 -7.84 -13.00 -1.84
CA TRP A 125 -6.64 -13.17 -2.65
C TRP A 125 -6.92 -13.38 -4.14
N ARG A 126 -5.96 -12.93 -4.97
CA ARG A 126 -5.82 -13.29 -6.38
C ARG A 126 -4.60 -14.19 -6.51
N GLY A 127 -4.84 -15.48 -6.77
CA GLY A 127 -3.76 -16.47 -6.88
C GLY A 127 -2.88 -16.32 -8.13
N MET A 128 -3.43 -15.78 -9.22
CA MET A 128 -2.72 -15.61 -10.49
C MET A 128 -3.01 -14.26 -11.12
N SER A 129 -2.07 -13.71 -11.87
CA SER A 129 -2.28 -12.43 -12.55
C SER A 129 -3.53 -12.48 -13.45
N GLY A 130 -4.44 -11.52 -13.27
CA GLY A 130 -5.62 -11.37 -14.11
C GLY A 130 -6.81 -12.28 -13.79
N VAL A 131 -6.81 -13.06 -12.71
CA VAL A 131 -7.99 -13.81 -12.27
C VAL A 131 -8.80 -13.04 -11.22
N ALA A 132 -10.08 -13.38 -11.05
CA ALA A 132 -10.89 -12.83 -9.98
C ALA A 132 -10.37 -13.23 -8.59
N MET A 133 -10.65 -12.38 -7.61
CA MET A 133 -10.41 -12.63 -6.20
C MET A 133 -11.24 -13.80 -5.70
N ARG A 134 -10.71 -14.46 -4.69
CA ARG A 134 -11.39 -15.45 -3.86
C ARG A 134 -11.40 -14.97 -2.43
N ASP A 135 -12.41 -15.37 -1.68
CA ASP A 135 -12.55 -15.11 -0.25
C ASP A 135 -13.19 -16.32 0.44
N PRO A 136 -13.24 -16.32 1.78
CA PRO A 136 -12.48 -17.21 2.66
C PRO A 136 -12.97 -18.66 2.71
N GLN A 137 -13.97 -19.03 1.90
CA GLN A 137 -14.50 -20.39 1.80
C GLN A 137 -13.68 -21.29 0.87
N ASP A 138 -12.86 -20.71 -0.01
CA ASP A 138 -11.89 -21.47 -0.80
C ASP A 138 -10.59 -21.65 0.01
N GLU A 139 -10.29 -22.87 0.46
CA GLU A 139 -9.04 -23.15 1.19
C GLU A 139 -7.82 -22.93 0.27
N ILE A 140 -6.82 -22.16 0.75
CA ILE A 140 -5.51 -22.08 0.10
C ILE A 140 -4.61 -23.12 0.72
N PHE A 141 -4.41 -24.20 -0.01
CA PHE A 141 -3.43 -25.23 0.30
C PHE A 141 -2.03 -24.77 -0.06
N ALA A 142 -1.06 -25.03 0.82
CA ALA A 142 0.35 -24.86 0.47
C ALA A 142 0.69 -25.82 -0.68
N THR A 143 1.68 -25.48 -1.51
CA THR A 143 2.04 -26.29 -2.69
C THR A 143 2.39 -27.75 -2.34
N ASP A 144 2.71 -28.03 -1.07
CA ASP A 144 3.03 -29.36 -0.52
C ASP A 144 2.03 -29.85 0.55
N SER A 145 0.88 -29.20 0.75
CA SER A 145 -0.12 -29.75 1.66
C SER A 145 -0.83 -30.93 1.00
N ASN A 146 -0.47 -32.13 1.43
CA ASN A 146 -1.15 -33.39 1.10
C ASN A 146 -2.52 -33.46 1.80
N ILE A 147 -3.47 -32.66 1.33
CA ILE A 147 -4.89 -32.79 1.70
C ILE A 147 -5.61 -33.49 0.55
#